data_AF-A0A950AWY8-F1
#
_entry.id   AF-A0A950AWY8-F1
#
_cell.length_a   1.000
_cell.length_b   1.000
_cell.length_c   1.000
_cell.angle_alpha   90.00
_cell.angle_beta   90.00
_cell.angle_gamma   90.00
#
_symmetry.space_group_name_H-M   'P 1'
#
loop_
_entity.id
_entity.type
_entity.pdbx_description
1 polymer ?
#
loop_
_entity_poly.entity_id
_entity_poly.type
_entity_poly.pdbx_seq_one_letter_code
_entity_poly.pdbx_strand_id
1 'polypeptide(L)'
;MAAPEQDLRLEILNTLLTTPHRKLEQTWPVHREMVEKDPRFYVRLAAWYHDHGDVRDHKEMFIVTLILSAFEGHRDVGLALLRGLPPYEVARVLDFIHGRKVTRKVPIAAA
;
A
#
# COMPACT_ATOMS: atom_id res chain seq x y z
N MET A 1 18.96 28.29 -7.28
CA MET A 1 17.81 28.47 -6.36
C MET A 1 17.05 27.16 -6.33
N ALA A 2 17.01 26.48 -5.18
CA ALA A 2 16.20 25.29 -5.02
C ALA A 2 14.72 25.70 -5.13
N ALA A 3 13.95 24.99 -5.96
CA ALA A 3 12.50 25.16 -6.00
C ALA A 3 11.95 24.95 -4.57
N PRO A 4 10.96 25.73 -4.13
CA PRO A 4 10.38 25.54 -2.81
C PRO A 4 9.84 24.11 -2.74
N GLU A 5 10.44 23.29 -1.88
CA GLU A 5 9.93 21.98 -1.52
C GLU A 5 8.61 22.19 -0.78
N GLN A 6 7.50 22.36 -1.51
CA GLN A 6 6.20 22.68 -0.92
C GLN A 6 5.07 21.76 -1.43
N ASP A 7 4.20 21.43 -0.46
CA ASP A 7 2.94 20.68 -0.42
C ASP A 7 2.90 19.17 -0.68
N LEU A 8 3.60 18.62 -1.66
CA LEU A 8 3.36 17.22 -2.04
C LEU A 8 3.79 16.18 -1.00
N ARG A 9 4.98 16.37 -0.42
CA ARG A 9 5.50 15.46 0.62
C ARG A 9 4.76 15.63 1.94
N LEU A 10 4.24 16.83 2.19
CA LEU A 10 3.53 17.15 3.42
C LEU A 10 2.15 16.47 3.42
N GLU A 11 1.48 16.41 2.27
CA GLU A 11 0.27 15.62 2.07
C GLU A 11 0.52 14.11 2.31
N ILE A 12 1.66 13.58 1.83
CA ILE A 12 2.10 12.20 2.10
C ILE A 12 2.21 11.94 3.60
N LEU A 13 2.94 12.80 4.30
CA LEU A 13 3.18 12.66 5.74
C LEU A 13 1.89 12.81 6.54
N ASN A 14 1.00 13.73 6.15
CA ASN A 14 -0.31 13.90 6.79
C ASN A 14 -1.18 12.65 6.65
N THR A 15 -1.11 11.94 5.53
CA THR A 15 -1.84 10.69 5.32
C THR A 15 -1.39 9.62 6.33
N LEU A 16 -0.10 9.58 6.66
CA LEU A 16 0.45 8.66 7.66
C LEU A 16 -0.05 8.93 9.08
N LEU A 17 -0.54 10.15 9.37
CA LEU A 17 -1.15 10.50 10.66
C LEU A 17 -2.57 9.94 10.81
N THR A 18 -3.17 9.44 9.73
CA THR A 18 -4.49 8.82 9.76
C THR A 18 -4.37 7.30 9.92
N THR A 19 -5.29 6.68 10.66
CA THR A 19 -5.37 5.22 10.77
C THR A 19 -6.55 4.71 9.94
N PRO A 20 -6.33 3.93 8.87
CA PRO A 20 -7.41 3.45 7.99
C PRO A 20 -8.37 2.44 8.62
N HIS A 21 -8.07 1.94 9.83
CA HIS A 21 -8.86 0.95 10.56
C HIS A 21 -9.30 -0.25 9.67
N ARG A 22 -8.35 -0.78 8.89
CA ARG A 22 -8.51 -1.90 7.92
C ARG A 22 -9.28 -1.57 6.63
N LYS A 23 -9.61 -0.30 6.38
CA LYS A 23 -10.27 0.15 5.14
C LYS A 23 -9.25 0.60 4.12
N LEU A 24 -8.44 -0.35 3.63
CA LEU A 24 -7.34 -0.09 2.70
C LEU A 24 -7.80 0.65 1.43
N GLU A 25 -9.02 0.38 0.99
CA GLU A 25 -9.67 1.01 -0.16
C GLU A 25 -9.81 2.53 -0.02
N GLN A 26 -9.86 3.07 1.20
CA GLN A 26 -9.96 4.51 1.46
C GLN A 26 -8.60 5.19 1.35
N THR A 27 -7.53 4.46 1.67
CA THR A 27 -6.16 4.97 1.72
C THR A 27 -5.43 4.80 0.39
N TRP A 28 -5.82 3.78 -0.38
CA TRP A 28 -5.22 3.46 -1.67
C TRP A 28 -5.18 4.62 -2.68
N PRO A 29 -6.27 5.40 -2.91
CA PRO A 29 -6.24 6.49 -3.89
C PRO A 29 -5.14 7.50 -3.62
N VAL A 30 -4.91 7.79 -2.34
CA VAL A 30 -3.89 8.74 -1.88
C VAL A 30 -2.48 8.19 -2.15
N HIS A 31 -2.23 6.93 -1.79
CA HIS A 31 -0.94 6.29 -2.09
C HIS A 31 -0.66 6.20 -3.61
N ARG A 32 -1.69 5.92 -4.42
CA ARG A 32 -1.56 5.86 -5.88
C ARG A 32 -1.20 7.23 -6.47
N GLU A 33 -1.88 8.28 -6.06
CA GLU A 33 -1.58 9.64 -6.50
C GLU A 33 -0.15 10.05 -6.11
N MET A 34 0.29 9.68 -4.92
CA MET A 34 1.60 10.04 -4.40
C MET A 34 2.76 9.37 -5.16
N VAL A 35 2.61 8.08 -5.50
CA VAL A 35 3.64 7.39 -6.29
C VAL A 35 3.74 7.94 -7.72
N GLU A 36 2.65 8.43 -8.29
CA GLU A 36 2.64 9.05 -9.61
C GLU A 36 3.35 10.41 -9.61
N LYS A 37 3.18 11.19 -8.53
CA LYS A 37 3.75 12.54 -8.42
C LYS A 37 5.24 12.57 -8.04
N ASP A 38 5.69 11.73 -7.10
CA ASP A 38 7.11 11.63 -6.72
C ASP A 38 7.52 10.17 -6.46
N PRO A 39 7.72 9.34 -7.50
CA PRO A 39 8.03 7.92 -7.36
C PRO A 39 9.35 7.69 -6.61
N ARG A 40 10.34 8.56 -6.82
CA ARG A 40 11.67 8.43 -6.20
C ARG A 40 11.63 8.68 -4.69
N PHE A 41 10.81 9.61 -4.24
CA PHE A 41 10.56 9.80 -2.81
C PHE A 41 9.73 8.66 -2.24
N TYR A 42 8.66 8.27 -2.95
CA TYR A 42 7.72 7.26 -2.48
C TYR A 42 8.38 5.95 -2.09
N VAL A 43 9.29 5.42 -2.92
CA VAL A 43 10.00 4.17 -2.62
C VAL A 43 10.93 4.28 -1.42
N ARG A 44 11.56 5.44 -1.20
CA ARG A 44 12.43 5.68 -0.04
C ARG A 44 11.61 5.76 1.24
N LEU A 45 10.46 6.44 1.17
CA LEU A 45 9.53 6.51 2.28
C LEU A 45 8.97 5.13 2.62
N ALA A 46 8.59 4.34 1.60
CA ALA A 46 8.12 2.98 1.79
C ALA A 46 9.14 2.10 2.52
N ALA A 47 10.41 2.15 2.09
CA ALA A 47 11.49 1.43 2.76
C ALA A 47 11.69 1.90 4.21
N TRP A 48 11.73 3.23 4.44
CA TRP A 48 11.84 3.77 5.78
C TRP A 48 10.65 3.36 6.68
N TYR A 49 9.43 3.46 6.17
CA TYR A 49 8.19 3.15 6.90
C TYR A 49 8.03 1.66 7.17
N HIS A 50 8.54 0.80 6.29
CA HIS A 50 8.57 -0.64 6.53
C HIS A 50 9.33 -0.97 7.83
N ASP A 51 10.46 -0.31 8.05
CA ASP A 51 11.33 -0.56 9.20
C ASP A 51 10.89 0.21 10.46
N HIS A 52 10.37 1.44 10.30
CA HIS A 52 10.12 2.36 11.42
C HIS A 52 8.65 2.70 11.67
N GLY A 53 7.75 2.36 10.74
CA GLY A 53 6.34 2.70 10.84
C GLY A 53 5.57 1.78 11.78
N ASP A 54 4.56 2.33 12.45
CA ASP A 54 3.71 1.59 13.40
C ASP A 54 2.36 1.16 12.83
N VAL A 55 1.84 1.88 11.82
CA VAL A 55 0.51 1.61 11.27
C VAL A 55 0.61 0.55 10.16
N ARG A 56 0.20 -0.67 10.48
CA ARG A 56 0.20 -1.82 9.55
C ARG A 56 -0.47 -1.53 8.21
N ASP A 57 -1.63 -0.88 8.22
CA ASP A 57 -2.38 -0.57 6.99
C ASP A 57 -1.55 0.28 6.01
N HIS A 58 -0.73 1.21 6.51
CA HIS A 58 0.17 2.00 5.67
C HIS A 58 1.32 1.16 5.12
N LYS A 59 1.88 0.22 5.91
CA LYS A 59 2.90 -0.73 5.40
C LYS A 59 2.35 -1.55 4.24
N GLU A 60 1.15 -2.09 4.40
CA GLU A 60 0.47 -2.86 3.36
C GLU A 60 0.20 -2.01 2.12
N MET A 61 -0.26 -0.76 2.27
CA MET A 61 -0.49 0.15 1.15
C MET A 61 0.79 0.51 0.39
N PHE A 62 1.88 0.82 1.07
CA PHE A 62 3.17 1.05 0.41
C PHE A 62 3.57 -0.15 -0.47
N ILE A 63 3.44 -1.36 0.06
CA ILE A 63 3.81 -2.58 -0.65
C ILE A 63 2.90 -2.82 -1.85
N VAL A 64 1.57 -2.71 -1.68
CA VAL A 64 0.63 -2.79 -2.81
C VAL A 64 0.98 -1.77 -3.89
N THR A 65 1.27 -0.52 -3.49
CA THR A 65 1.55 0.56 -4.44
C THR A 65 2.82 0.30 -5.22
N LEU A 66 3.89 -0.15 -4.55
CA LEU A 66 5.15 -0.47 -5.21
C LEU A 66 5.01 -1.67 -6.17
N ILE A 67 4.27 -2.71 -5.78
CA ILE A 67 4.04 -3.88 -6.64
C ILE A 67 3.26 -3.52 -7.91
N LEU A 68 2.29 -2.61 -7.81
CA LEU A 68 1.44 -2.18 -8.93
C LEU A 68 1.98 -0.98 -9.70
N SER A 69 3.06 -0.35 -9.24
CA SER A 69 3.63 0.84 -9.86
C SER A 69 4.29 0.52 -11.22
N ALA A 70 4.15 1.43 -12.18
CA ALA A 70 4.80 1.34 -13.48
C ALA A 70 6.26 1.88 -13.48
N PHE A 71 6.73 2.45 -12.38
CA PHE A 71 8.09 3.00 -12.28
C PHE A 71 9.12 1.87 -12.15
N GLU A 72 10.20 1.96 -12.91
CA GLU A 72 11.24 0.93 -12.97
C GLU A 72 11.84 0.66 -11.58
N GLY A 73 11.96 -0.61 -11.22
CA GLY A 73 12.50 -1.08 -9.94
C GLY A 73 11.52 -1.05 -8.76
N HIS A 74 10.38 -0.35 -8.84
CA HIS A 74 9.40 -0.34 -7.74
C HIS A 74 8.87 -1.74 -7.42
N ARG A 75 8.57 -2.53 -8.45
CA ARG A 75 8.04 -3.87 -8.27
C ARG A 75 9.00 -4.77 -7.48
N ASP A 76 10.30 -4.68 -7.75
CA ASP A 76 11.31 -5.48 -7.06
C ASP A 76 11.41 -5.09 -5.59
N VAL A 77 11.38 -3.78 -5.30
CA VAL A 77 11.35 -3.28 -3.91
C VAL A 77 10.07 -3.72 -3.20
N GLY A 78 8.91 -3.58 -3.84
CA GLY A 78 7.63 -4.01 -3.30
C GLY A 78 7.62 -5.50 -2.95
N LEU A 79 8.15 -6.35 -3.82
CA LEU A 79 8.29 -7.79 -3.56
C LEU A 79 9.33 -8.09 -2.47
N ALA A 80 10.40 -7.30 -2.36
CA ALA A 80 11.39 -7.46 -1.29
C ALA A 80 10.78 -7.13 0.08
N LEU A 81 10.04 -6.02 0.19
CA LEU A 81 9.35 -5.61 1.40
C LEU A 81 8.22 -6.58 1.78
N LEU A 82 7.48 -7.12 0.80
CA LEU A 82 6.44 -8.12 1.04
C LEU A 82 6.95 -9.35 1.82
N ARG A 83 8.21 -9.75 1.59
CA ARG A 83 8.83 -10.89 2.29
C ARG A 83 9.08 -10.64 3.77
N GLY A 84 9.11 -9.38 4.20
CA GLY A 84 9.26 -8.98 5.60
C GLY A 84 7.97 -9.01 6.40
N LEU A 85 6.81 -9.11 5.73
CA LEU A 85 5.51 -9.09 6.39
C LEU A 85 5.16 -10.43 7.05
N PRO A 86 4.44 -10.43 8.18
CA PRO A 86 3.87 -11.65 8.73
C PRO A 86 2.81 -12.25 7.79
N PRO A 87 2.57 -13.58 7.83
CA PRO A 87 1.74 -14.27 6.83
C PRO A 87 0.32 -13.69 6.65
N TYR A 88 -0.30 -13.17 7.71
CA TYR A 88 -1.63 -12.59 7.63
C TYR A 88 -1.66 -11.25 6.89
N GLU A 89 -0.58 -10.45 6.95
CA GLU A 89 -0.47 -9.18 6.20
C GLU A 89 -0.15 -9.46 4.73
N VAL A 90 0.66 -10.49 4.44
CA VAL A 90 0.86 -10.98 3.07
C VAL A 90 -0.48 -11.36 2.44
N ALA A 91 -1.32 -12.10 3.17
CA ALA A 91 -2.66 -12.46 2.70
C ALA A 91 -3.52 -11.22 2.43
N ARG A 92 -3.45 -10.17 3.27
CA ARG A 92 -4.18 -8.92 3.06
C ARG A 92 -3.73 -8.17 1.80
N VAL A 93 -2.42 -8.10 1.54
CA VAL A 93 -1.88 -7.52 0.31
C VAL A 93 -2.39 -8.26 -0.92
N LEU A 94 -2.36 -9.60 -0.89
CA LEU A 94 -2.84 -10.43 -2.00
C LEU A 94 -4.34 -10.30 -2.21
N ASP A 95 -5.14 -10.32 -1.13
CA ASP A 95 -6.59 -10.10 -1.15
C ASP A 95 -6.95 -8.74 -1.74
N PHE A 96 -6.16 -7.69 -1.42
CA PHE A 96 -6.38 -6.36 -1.96
C PHE A 96 -6.14 -6.32 -3.47
N ILE A 97 -5.05 -6.92 -3.95
CA ILE A 97 -4.68 -6.89 -5.38
C ILE A 97 -5.62 -7.76 -6.23
N HIS A 98 -5.93 -8.98 -5.77
CA HIS A 98 -6.68 -9.97 -6.57
C HIS A 98 -8.18 -9.98 -6.27
N GLY A 99 -8.61 -9.26 -5.24
CA GLY A 99 -9.93 -9.39 -4.65
C GLY A 99 -10.04 -10.63 -3.74
N ARG A 100 -10.83 -10.49 -2.68
CA ARG A 100 -11.11 -11.62 -1.77
C ARG A 100 -12.12 -12.58 -2.41
N LYS A 101 -11.82 -13.88 -2.36
CA LYS A 101 -12.80 -14.92 -2.69
C LYS A 101 -13.87 -14.98 -1.60
N VAL A 102 -15.14 -14.77 -1.97
CA VAL A 102 -16.28 -14.89 -1.05
C VAL A 102 -16.91 -16.26 -1.22
N THR A 103 -16.86 -17.10 -0.19
CA THR A 103 -17.56 -18.38 -0.18
C THR A 103 -19.06 -18.12 -0.03
N ARG A 104 -19.84 -18.42 -1.06
CA ARG A 104 -21.31 -18.34 -1.03
C ARG A 104 -21.89 -19.72 -0.71
N LYS A 105 -22.75 -19.81 0.31
CA LYS A 105 -23.56 -21.02 0.55
C LYS A 105 -24.60 -21.14 -0.57
N VAL A 106 -24.59 -22.26 -1.29
CA VAL A 106 -25.59 -22.57 -2.32
C VAL A 106 -26.65 -23.48 -1.69
N PRO A 107 -27.95 -23.12 -1.72
CA PRO A 107 -28.99 -24.02 -1.26
C PRO A 107 -29.06 -25.24 -2.18
N ILE A 108 -29.08 -26.43 -1.60
CA ILE A 108 -29.30 -27.67 -2.34
C ILE A 108 -30.78 -27.70 -2.71
N ALA A 109 -31.11 -27.77 -4.00
CA ALA A 109 -32.48 -27.97 -4.44
C ALA A 109 -32.99 -29.30 -3.89
N ALA A 110 -34.14 -29.28 -3.20
CA ALA A 110 -34.78 -30.50 -2.72
C ALA A 110 -35.17 -31.35 -3.95
N ALA A 111 -34.68 -32.60 -3.95
CA ALA A 111 -34.95 -33.60 -4.97
C ALA A 111 -36.39 -34.12 -4.91
#